data_AF-X8A0W7-F1
#
_entry.id   AF-X8A0W7-F1
#
_cell.length_a   1.000
_cell.length_b   1.000
_cell.length_c   1.000
_cell.angle_alpha   90.00
_cell.angle_beta   90.00
_cell.angle_gamma   90.00
#
_symmetry.space_group_name_H-M   'P 1'
#
loop_
_entity.id
_entity.type
_entity.pdbx_description
1 polymer ?
#
loop_
_entity_poly.entity_id
_entity_poly.type
_entity_poly.pdbx_seq_one_letter_code
_entity_poly.pdbx_strand_id
1 'polypeptide(L)'
;MAEPYVQAQAAWQALAADFTAAMSMLTAEIATVSTLWQGMAAQQAQAAFAPYLAWMDSIVAMANSAARPPAPSRGLQHRGGHTPTLAELAENHVTHFILEMTNFLGMNTIPIAVNEFQYFVELWNRAAARWMNTPRRPRSTPPFRLPGSAPIMAMPGAEAGWPRCWPNRGALPTALLATHCWSRCPAKVRSKDPKGRRSWPRKWAASPAT
;
A
#
# COMPACT_ATOMS: atom_id res chain seq x y z
N MET A 1 8.64 -2.29 -23.14
CA MET A 1 8.50 -1.36 -21.98
C MET A 1 7.73 -2.00 -20.81
N ALA A 2 7.99 -3.25 -20.44
CA ALA A 2 7.35 -3.93 -19.29
C ALA A 2 8.30 -4.09 -18.09
N GLU A 3 9.60 -3.78 -18.25
CA GLU A 3 10.66 -4.05 -17.27
C GLU A 3 10.44 -3.45 -15.88
N PRO A 4 10.05 -2.17 -15.69
CA PRO A 4 10.02 -1.59 -14.34
C PRO A 4 8.92 -2.21 -13.47
N TYR A 5 7.81 -2.65 -14.07
CA TYR A 5 6.73 -3.30 -13.31
C TYR A 5 7.12 -4.72 -12.88
N VAL A 6 7.80 -5.46 -13.75
CA VAL A 6 8.27 -6.83 -13.43
C VAL A 6 9.34 -6.79 -12.34
N GLN A 7 10.27 -5.83 -12.40
CA GLN A 7 11.25 -5.60 -11.34
C GLN A 7 10.59 -5.27 -10.00
N ALA A 8 9.60 -4.37 -10.00
CA ALA A 8 8.85 -4.05 -8.78
C ALA A 8 8.11 -5.28 -8.22
N GLN A 9 7.51 -6.10 -9.09
CA GLN A 9 6.83 -7.34 -8.69
C GLN A 9 7.80 -8.32 -8.02
N ALA A 10 8.99 -8.52 -8.59
CA ALA A 10 10.03 -9.36 -8.00
C ALA A 10 10.49 -8.83 -6.63
N ALA A 11 10.63 -7.51 -6.48
CA ALA A 11 10.99 -6.90 -5.20
C ALA A 11 9.93 -7.16 -4.10
N TRP A 12 8.64 -7.12 -4.44
CA TRP A 12 7.57 -7.47 -3.49
C TRP A 12 7.59 -8.94 -3.09
N GLN A 13 7.94 -9.84 -4.01
CA GLN A 13 8.09 -11.27 -3.71
C GLN A 13 9.28 -11.54 -2.80
N ALA A 14 10.42 -10.88 -3.05
CA ALA A 14 11.60 -10.97 -2.19
C ALA A 14 11.29 -10.48 -0.76
N LEU A 15 10.59 -9.35 -0.62
CA LEU A 15 10.16 -8.84 0.68
C LEU A 15 9.28 -9.87 1.43
N ALA A 16 8.33 -10.50 0.75
CA ALA A 16 7.49 -11.53 1.37
C ALA A 16 8.34 -12.72 1.85
N ALA A 17 9.31 -13.16 1.04
CA ALA A 17 10.22 -14.25 1.39
C ALA A 17 11.07 -13.91 2.63
N ASP A 18 11.68 -12.73 2.68
CA ASP A 18 12.51 -12.29 3.81
C ASP A 18 11.73 -12.27 5.13
N PHE A 19 10.49 -11.75 5.12
CA PHE A 19 9.65 -11.73 6.31
C PHE A 19 9.20 -13.14 6.74
N THR A 20 8.86 -14.02 5.79
CA THR A 20 8.52 -15.42 6.13
C THR A 20 9.70 -16.17 6.74
N ALA A 21 10.92 -15.96 6.23
CA ALA A 21 12.13 -16.53 6.79
C ALA A 21 12.40 -16.00 8.21
N ALA A 22 12.32 -14.69 8.40
CA ALA A 22 12.49 -14.05 9.72
C ALA A 22 11.47 -14.56 10.75
N MET A 23 10.20 -14.74 10.37
CA MET A 23 9.18 -15.33 11.24
C MET A 23 9.53 -16.75 11.68
N SER A 24 10.02 -17.59 10.75
CA SER A 24 10.40 -18.98 11.06
C SER A 24 11.61 -19.07 12.01
N MET A 25 12.57 -18.16 11.86
CA MET A 25 13.73 -18.08 12.76
C MET A 25 13.29 -17.64 14.16
N LEU A 26 12.45 -16.60 14.25
CA LEU A 26 11.95 -16.09 15.52
C LEU A 26 11.10 -17.13 16.27
N THR A 27 10.23 -17.87 15.57
CA THR A 27 9.41 -18.92 16.21
C THR A 27 10.26 -20.09 16.69
N ALA A 28 11.31 -20.46 15.95
CA ALA A 28 12.26 -21.48 16.37
C ALA A 28 13.02 -21.05 17.65
N GLU A 29 13.48 -19.81 17.72
CA GLU A 29 14.18 -19.28 18.90
C GLU A 29 13.25 -19.16 20.12
N ILE A 30 11.99 -18.76 19.92
CA ILE A 30 10.99 -18.78 21.00
C ILE A 30 10.77 -20.21 21.51
N ALA A 31 10.75 -21.20 20.61
CA ALA A 31 10.61 -22.60 21.00
C ALA A 31 11.82 -23.10 21.81
N THR A 32 13.05 -22.75 21.43
CA THR A 32 14.26 -23.13 22.20
C THR A 32 14.30 -22.46 23.57
N VAL A 33 13.93 -21.18 23.68
CA VAL A 33 13.83 -20.51 24.99
C VAL A 33 12.75 -21.14 25.87
N SER A 34 11.65 -21.59 25.27
CA SER A 34 10.56 -22.24 26.02
C SER A 34 10.91 -23.60 26.61
N THR A 35 11.90 -24.31 26.06
CA THR A 35 12.39 -25.58 26.64
C THR A 35 13.34 -25.33 27.82
N LEU A 36 14.07 -24.21 27.79
CA LEU A 36 15.00 -23.80 28.85
C LEU A 36 14.27 -23.20 30.06
N TRP A 37 13.25 -22.37 29.85
CA TRP A 37 12.51 -21.69 30.91
C TRP A 37 11.14 -22.33 31.12
N GLN A 38 11.07 -23.43 31.87
CA GLN A 38 9.82 -24.18 32.06
C GLN A 38 8.79 -23.43 32.93
N GLY A 39 7.50 -23.60 32.62
CA GLY A 39 6.37 -23.10 33.41
C GLY A 39 5.70 -21.82 32.89
N MET A 40 5.00 -21.11 33.76
CA MET A 40 4.21 -19.90 33.41
C MET A 40 5.04 -18.81 32.74
N ALA A 41 6.34 -18.72 33.01
CA ALA A 41 7.22 -17.73 32.41
C ALA A 41 7.42 -17.93 30.89
N ALA A 42 7.56 -19.18 30.42
CA ALA A 42 7.64 -19.47 28.99
C ALA A 42 6.32 -19.16 28.26
N GLN A 43 5.18 -19.52 28.87
CA GLN A 43 3.87 -19.21 28.28
C GLN A 43 3.66 -17.70 28.14
N GLN A 44 4.08 -16.91 29.13
CA GLN A 44 4.03 -15.45 29.08
C GLN A 44 5.00 -14.87 28.03
N ALA A 45 6.19 -15.45 27.87
CA ALA A 45 7.13 -15.04 26.82
C ALA A 45 6.55 -15.33 25.42
N GLN A 46 5.95 -16.49 25.20
CA GLN A 46 5.28 -16.83 23.92
C GLN A 46 4.12 -15.87 23.62
N ALA A 47 3.28 -15.58 24.62
CA ALA A 47 2.18 -14.63 24.49
C ALA A 47 2.68 -13.21 24.18
N ALA A 48 3.85 -12.83 24.70
CA ALA A 48 4.46 -11.53 24.44
C ALA A 48 4.86 -11.31 22.97
N PHE A 49 5.30 -12.36 22.27
CA PHE A 49 5.74 -12.29 20.87
C PHE A 49 4.61 -12.49 19.85
N ALA A 50 3.48 -13.07 20.26
CA ALA A 50 2.32 -13.29 19.40
C ALA A 50 1.85 -12.06 18.58
N PRO A 51 1.71 -10.84 19.14
CA PRO A 51 1.28 -9.68 18.37
C PRO A 51 2.31 -9.24 17.31
N TYR A 52 3.60 -9.49 17.54
CA TYR A 52 4.66 -9.16 16.60
C TYR A 52 4.66 -10.11 15.40
N LEU A 53 4.47 -11.40 15.63
CA LEU A 53 4.31 -12.40 14.56
C LEU A 53 3.05 -12.12 13.72
N ALA A 54 1.93 -11.75 14.35
CA ALA A 54 0.72 -11.36 13.63
C ALA A 54 0.92 -10.09 12.78
N TRP A 55 1.73 -9.14 13.27
CA TRP A 55 2.09 -7.95 12.49
C TRP A 55 2.98 -8.32 11.28
N MET A 56 3.98 -9.19 11.43
CA MET A 56 4.78 -9.67 10.29
C MET A 56 3.93 -10.39 9.25
N ASP A 57 2.98 -11.24 9.68
CA ASP A 57 2.07 -11.94 8.77
C ASP A 57 1.23 -10.96 7.94
N SER A 58 0.78 -9.87 8.57
CA SER A 58 0.07 -8.80 7.84
C SER A 58 0.92 -8.17 6.74
N ILE A 59 2.23 -7.99 6.97
CA ILE A 59 3.19 -7.47 5.97
C ILE A 59 3.34 -8.45 4.81
N VAL A 60 3.49 -9.75 5.11
CA VAL A 60 3.58 -10.79 4.09
C VAL A 60 2.31 -10.82 3.23
N ALA A 61 1.13 -10.77 3.85
CA ALA A 61 -0.14 -10.73 3.13
C ALA A 61 -0.25 -9.50 2.20
N MET A 62 0.19 -8.33 2.67
CA MET A 62 0.23 -7.12 1.84
C MET A 62 1.25 -7.22 0.70
N ALA A 63 2.46 -7.73 0.96
CA ALA A 63 3.49 -7.92 -0.06
C ALA A 63 3.01 -8.88 -1.16
N ASN A 64 2.37 -9.98 -0.79
CA ASN A 64 1.77 -10.93 -1.73
C ASN A 64 0.63 -10.29 -2.56
N SER A 65 -0.17 -9.41 -1.94
CA SER A 65 -1.22 -8.69 -2.67
C SER A 65 -0.64 -7.71 -3.71
N ALA A 66 0.50 -7.07 -3.41
CA ALA A 66 1.18 -6.14 -4.31
C ALA A 66 1.98 -6.85 -5.41
N ALA A 67 2.48 -8.05 -5.12
CA ALA A 67 3.16 -8.92 -6.08
C ALA A 67 2.22 -9.58 -7.10
N ARG A 68 0.90 -9.44 -6.94
CA ARG A 68 -0.06 -9.99 -7.90
C ARG A 68 0.04 -9.17 -9.19
N PRO A 69 0.28 -9.82 -10.35
CA PRO A 69 0.31 -9.11 -11.62
C PRO A 69 -1.04 -8.41 -11.80
N PRO A 70 -1.09 -7.24 -12.46
CA PRO A 70 -2.36 -6.59 -12.74
C PRO A 70 -3.13 -7.61 -13.58
N ALA A 71 -4.43 -7.78 -13.32
CA ALA A 71 -5.28 -8.53 -14.25
C ALA A 71 -4.90 -8.09 -15.67
N PRO A 72 -4.56 -9.01 -16.59
CA PRO A 72 -4.08 -8.65 -17.91
C PRO A 72 -5.04 -7.62 -18.43
N SER A 73 -4.57 -6.38 -18.59
CA SER A 73 -5.49 -5.30 -18.90
C SER A 73 -6.11 -5.71 -20.22
N ARG A 74 -7.40 -6.04 -20.22
CA ARG A 74 -8.11 -6.43 -21.44
C ARG A 74 -7.88 -5.39 -22.55
N GLY A 75 -7.57 -4.15 -22.17
CA GLY A 75 -7.17 -3.04 -23.04
C GLY A 75 -5.80 -3.14 -23.76
N LEU A 76 -4.86 -3.98 -23.32
CA LEU A 76 -3.62 -4.28 -24.07
C LEU A 76 -3.87 -5.34 -25.15
N GLN A 77 -4.70 -6.34 -24.86
CA GLN A 77 -5.09 -7.36 -25.85
C GLN A 77 -6.14 -6.84 -26.85
N HIS A 78 -7.02 -5.91 -26.45
CA HIS A 78 -7.91 -5.18 -27.36
C HIS A 78 -7.20 -4.07 -28.19
N ARG A 79 -5.89 -3.88 -28.01
CA ARG A 79 -5.11 -2.86 -28.73
C ARG A 79 -5.09 -3.09 -30.25
N GLY A 80 -5.38 -4.30 -30.73
CA GLY A 80 -5.40 -4.61 -32.16
C GLY A 80 -6.72 -4.30 -32.89
N GLY A 81 -7.84 -4.06 -32.20
CA GLY A 81 -9.16 -4.01 -32.85
C GLY A 81 -9.91 -2.67 -32.82
N HIS A 82 -9.50 -1.73 -31.97
CA HIS A 82 -10.29 -0.52 -31.68
C HIS A 82 -9.48 0.78 -31.60
N THR A 83 -8.17 0.77 -31.87
CA THR A 83 -7.42 2.02 -32.15
C THR A 83 -7.38 2.25 -33.64
N PRO A 84 -7.66 3.48 -34.14
CA PRO A 84 -7.24 3.82 -35.48
C PRO A 84 -5.71 3.68 -35.56
N THR A 85 -5.22 3.02 -36.59
CA THR A 85 -3.80 2.85 -36.85
C THR A 85 -3.21 4.14 -37.43
N LEU A 86 -1.89 4.32 -37.28
CA LEU A 86 -1.21 5.48 -37.88
C LEU A 86 -1.26 5.44 -39.41
N ALA A 87 -1.33 4.23 -40.01
CA ALA A 87 -1.47 4.06 -41.45
C ALA A 87 -2.83 4.55 -41.95
N GLU A 88 -3.94 4.13 -41.31
CA GLU A 88 -5.29 4.61 -41.64
C GLU A 88 -5.41 6.13 -41.52
N LEU A 89 -4.78 6.72 -40.50
CA LEU A 89 -4.78 8.17 -40.30
C LEU A 89 -3.96 8.89 -41.39
N ALA A 90 -2.81 8.32 -41.77
CA ALA A 90 -1.97 8.87 -42.83
C ALA A 90 -2.66 8.80 -44.19
N GLU A 91 -3.33 7.70 -44.52
CA GLU A 91 -4.09 7.54 -45.76
C GLU A 91 -5.23 8.57 -45.86
N ASN A 92 -5.97 8.80 -44.76
CA ASN A 92 -7.02 9.82 -44.68
C ASN A 92 -6.46 11.24 -44.97
N HIS A 93 -5.34 11.60 -44.34
CA HIS A 93 -4.69 12.90 -44.53
C HIS A 93 -4.06 13.07 -45.92
N VAL A 94 -3.44 12.04 -46.48
CA VAL A 94 -2.89 12.09 -47.85
C VAL A 94 -4.00 12.27 -48.87
N THR A 95 -5.12 11.55 -48.69
CA THR A 95 -6.29 11.68 -49.57
C THR A 95 -6.91 13.07 -49.47
N HIS A 96 -7.01 13.62 -48.26
CA HIS A 96 -7.54 14.98 -48.03
C HIS A 96 -6.66 16.02 -48.71
N PHE A 97 -5.33 15.93 -48.51
CA PHE A 97 -4.36 16.80 -49.16
C PHE A 97 -4.45 16.77 -50.70
N ILE A 98 -4.57 15.58 -51.30
CA ILE A 98 -4.72 15.44 -52.77
C ILE A 98 -6.04 16.06 -53.25
N LEU A 99 -7.13 15.85 -52.52
CA LEU A 99 -8.44 16.42 -52.86
C LEU A 99 -8.44 17.95 -52.78
N GLU A 100 -7.78 18.54 -51.79
CA GLU A 100 -7.60 20.00 -51.68
C GLU A 100 -6.73 20.55 -52.82
N MET A 101 -5.60 19.90 -53.10
CA MET A 101 -4.68 20.32 -54.17
C MET A 101 -5.31 20.26 -55.57
N THR A 102 -6.30 19.40 -55.76
CA THR A 102 -7.05 19.26 -57.02
C THR A 102 -8.35 20.05 -57.05
N ASN A 103 -8.68 20.80 -55.98
CA ASN A 103 -9.92 21.56 -55.83
C ASN A 103 -9.90 22.94 -56.54
N PHE A 104 -9.18 23.08 -57.65
CA PHE A 104 -9.04 24.37 -58.35
C PHE A 104 -10.39 24.92 -58.86
N LEU A 105 -11.32 24.05 -59.24
CA LEU A 105 -12.64 24.40 -59.77
C LEU A 105 -13.77 24.24 -58.74
N GLY A 106 -13.47 23.92 -57.48
CA GLY A 106 -14.49 23.70 -56.44
C GLY A 106 -15.28 22.38 -56.55
N MET A 107 -15.02 21.56 -57.58
CA MET A 107 -15.74 20.29 -57.83
C MET A 107 -15.49 19.23 -56.75
N ASN A 108 -14.36 19.30 -56.03
CA ASN A 108 -13.97 18.29 -55.05
C ASN A 108 -14.51 18.57 -53.63
N THR A 109 -15.34 19.61 -53.47
CA THR A 109 -15.94 19.99 -52.19
C THR A 109 -16.75 18.87 -51.54
N ILE A 110 -17.54 18.12 -52.31
CA ILE A 110 -18.32 16.97 -51.78
C ILE A 110 -17.40 15.83 -51.32
N PRO A 111 -16.44 15.34 -52.13
CA PRO A 111 -15.44 14.36 -51.68
C PRO A 111 -14.63 14.77 -50.45
N ILE A 112 -14.26 16.06 -50.32
CA ILE A 112 -13.55 16.59 -49.14
C ILE A 112 -14.42 16.42 -47.88
N ALA A 113 -15.70 16.82 -47.95
CA ALA A 113 -16.62 16.68 -46.83
C ALA A 113 -16.83 15.22 -46.39
N VAL A 114 -16.83 14.28 -47.34
CA VAL A 114 -16.92 12.83 -47.04
C VAL A 114 -15.67 12.33 -46.32
N ASN A 115 -14.48 12.74 -46.77
CA ASN A 115 -13.21 12.36 -46.13
C ASN A 115 -13.10 12.94 -44.70
N GLU A 116 -13.51 14.19 -44.50
CA GLU A 116 -13.59 14.82 -43.19
C GLU A 116 -14.59 14.11 -42.27
N PHE A 117 -15.75 13.70 -42.78
CA PHE A 117 -16.72 12.93 -42.02
C PHE A 117 -16.12 11.61 -41.52
N GLN A 118 -15.40 10.88 -42.38
CA GLN A 118 -14.70 9.64 -41.99
C GLN A 118 -13.67 9.89 -40.87
N TYR A 119 -12.92 10.99 -40.95
CA TYR A 119 -11.99 11.40 -39.90
C TYR A 119 -12.70 11.73 -38.57
N PHE A 120 -13.66 12.65 -38.59
CA PHE A 120 -14.30 13.18 -37.39
C PHE A 120 -15.30 12.21 -36.75
N VAL A 121 -15.98 11.39 -37.54
CA VAL A 121 -17.06 10.54 -37.04
C VAL A 121 -16.61 9.11 -36.80
N GLU A 122 -15.69 8.57 -37.60
CA GLU A 122 -15.30 7.16 -37.46
C GLU A 122 -13.98 7.03 -36.72
N LEU A 123 -12.91 7.64 -37.24
CA LEU A 123 -11.56 7.55 -36.65
C LEU A 123 -11.51 8.20 -35.26
N TRP A 124 -12.06 9.40 -35.11
CA TRP A 124 -12.09 10.11 -33.83
C TRP A 124 -12.96 9.39 -32.79
N ASN A 125 -14.16 8.93 -33.16
CA ASN A 125 -15.04 8.23 -32.21
C ASN A 125 -14.46 6.86 -31.82
N ARG A 126 -13.79 6.16 -32.73
CA ARG A 126 -13.06 4.92 -32.40
C ARG A 126 -11.95 5.20 -31.38
N ALA A 127 -11.18 6.28 -31.57
CA ALA A 127 -10.18 6.71 -30.59
C ALA A 127 -10.78 7.12 -29.24
N ALA A 128 -11.86 7.91 -29.26
CA ALA A 128 -12.55 8.39 -28.06
C ALA A 128 -13.20 7.25 -27.28
N ALA A 129 -13.91 6.35 -27.96
CA ALA A 129 -14.52 5.17 -27.37
C ALA A 129 -13.47 4.29 -26.69
N ARG A 130 -12.29 4.13 -27.30
CA ARG A 130 -11.20 3.41 -26.66
C ARG A 130 -10.73 4.12 -25.39
N TRP A 131 -10.48 5.42 -25.44
CA TRP A 131 -10.04 6.18 -24.26
C TRP A 131 -11.06 6.09 -23.12
N MET A 132 -12.35 6.23 -23.43
CA MET A 132 -13.43 6.14 -22.45
C MET A 132 -13.61 4.73 -21.86
N ASN A 133 -13.42 3.69 -22.68
CA ASN A 133 -13.54 2.30 -22.26
C ASN A 133 -12.30 1.74 -21.56
N THR A 134 -11.17 2.48 -21.55
CA THR A 134 -10.02 2.08 -20.75
C THR A 134 -10.29 2.37 -19.27
N PRO A 135 -10.19 1.37 -18.37
CA PRO A 135 -10.37 1.59 -16.94
C PRO A 135 -9.41 2.68 -16.45
N ARG A 136 -9.96 3.75 -15.85
CA ARG A 136 -9.15 4.80 -15.25
C ARG A 136 -8.36 4.22 -14.09
N ARG A 137 -7.04 4.30 -14.17
CA ARG A 137 -6.18 4.07 -13.00
C ARG A 137 -6.32 5.25 -12.04
N PRO A 138 -6.31 5.02 -10.73
CA PRO A 138 -6.24 6.09 -9.75
C PRO A 138 -4.99 6.93 -10.02
N ARG A 139 -5.15 8.25 -10.04
CA ARG A 139 -4.09 9.23 -10.39
C ARG A 139 -2.98 9.27 -9.34
N SER A 140 -3.29 8.89 -8.11
CA SER A 140 -2.35 8.64 -7.03
C SER A 140 -2.51 7.18 -6.58
N THR A 141 -1.42 6.44 -6.56
CA THR A 141 -1.36 5.21 -5.77
C THR A 141 -1.09 5.67 -4.34
N PRO A 142 -1.95 5.37 -3.34
CA PRO A 142 -1.62 5.72 -1.97
C PRO A 142 -0.26 5.11 -1.64
N PRO A 143 0.63 5.86 -0.93
CA PRO A 143 1.91 5.31 -0.55
C PRO A 143 1.66 4.04 0.26
N PHE A 144 2.51 3.03 0.01
CA PHE A 144 2.52 1.82 0.81
C PHE A 144 2.55 2.19 2.29
N ARG A 145 1.51 1.81 3.03
CA ARG A 145 1.35 2.19 4.43
C ARG A 145 1.50 0.94 5.25
N LEU A 146 2.69 0.77 5.82
CA LEU A 146 2.92 -0.28 6.79
C LEU A 146 1.97 -0.07 7.99
N PRO A 147 1.33 -1.14 8.49
CA PRO A 147 0.68 -1.08 9.78
C PRO A 147 1.71 -0.65 10.82
N GLY A 148 1.30 0.18 11.79
CA GLY A 148 2.19 0.64 12.84
C GLY A 148 2.90 -0.55 13.50
N SER A 149 4.21 -0.44 13.69
CA SER A 149 5.03 -1.53 14.23
C SER A 149 4.48 -2.02 15.57
N ALA A 150 4.14 -3.30 15.66
CA ALA A 150 3.90 -3.92 16.96
C ALA A 150 5.21 -3.95 17.76
N PRO A 151 5.16 -3.77 19.09
CA PRO A 151 6.34 -3.96 19.92
C PRO A 151 6.82 -5.41 19.78
N ILE A 152 8.14 -5.60 19.71
CA ILE A 152 8.76 -6.93 19.58
C ILE A 152 8.35 -7.83 20.74
N MET A 153 8.23 -7.27 21.94
CA MET A 153 7.81 -7.98 23.15
C MET A 153 6.65 -7.20 23.79
N ALA A 154 5.46 -7.78 23.84
CA ALA A 154 4.36 -7.22 24.62
C ALA A 154 4.59 -7.49 26.11
N MET A 155 4.34 -6.50 26.96
CA MET A 155 4.45 -6.70 28.41
C MET A 155 3.43 -7.77 28.87
N PRO A 156 3.81 -8.70 29.76
CA PRO A 156 2.86 -9.66 30.31
C PRO A 156 1.68 -8.93 30.97
N GLY A 157 0.45 -9.26 30.57
CA GLY A 157 -0.79 -8.59 31.01
C GLY A 157 -1.19 -7.32 30.24
N ALA A 158 -0.57 -7.03 29.08
CA ALA A 158 -0.92 -5.88 28.23
C ALA A 158 -2.12 -6.10 27.28
N GLU A 159 -2.79 -7.24 27.39
CA GLU A 159 -4.01 -7.58 26.67
C GLU A 159 -5.19 -6.73 27.16
N ALA A 160 -5.24 -5.48 26.66
CA ALA A 160 -6.42 -4.63 26.41
C ALA A 160 -6.13 -3.11 26.41
N GLY A 161 -4.88 -2.62 26.47
CA GLY A 161 -4.69 -1.17 26.73
C GLY A 161 -3.47 -0.43 26.19
N TRP A 162 -2.45 -1.11 25.65
CA TRP A 162 -1.19 -0.44 25.34
C TRP A 162 -1.23 0.61 24.21
N PRO A 163 -1.85 0.39 23.04
CA PRO A 163 -1.84 1.41 21.99
C PRO A 163 -2.67 2.66 22.32
N ARG A 164 -3.42 2.68 23.44
CA ARG A 164 -4.14 3.87 23.93
C ARG A 164 -3.32 4.74 24.90
N CYS A 165 -2.19 4.26 25.39
CA CYS A 165 -1.35 4.97 26.36
C CYS A 165 -0.07 5.57 25.73
N TRP A 166 0.30 5.16 24.52
CA TRP A 166 1.38 5.81 23.77
C TRP A 166 0.82 6.39 22.48
N PRO A 167 0.57 7.72 22.41
CA PRO A 167 0.47 8.36 21.12
C PRO A 167 1.84 8.30 20.47
N ASN A 168 1.84 8.08 19.16
CA ASN A 168 2.96 8.39 18.27
C ASN A 168 3.55 9.75 18.72
N ARG A 169 4.82 9.80 19.15
CA ARG A 169 5.46 10.98 19.79
C ARG A 169 5.50 12.25 18.91
N GLY A 170 4.89 12.24 17.73
CA GLY A 170 5.01 13.29 16.73
C GLY A 170 4.04 14.47 16.84
N ALA A 171 3.10 14.52 17.79
CA ALA A 171 1.99 15.50 17.68
C ALA A 171 1.57 16.29 18.93
N LEU A 172 2.17 16.11 20.12
CA LEU A 172 1.73 16.86 21.33
C LEU A 172 2.91 17.29 22.22
N PRO A 173 2.86 18.49 22.84
CA PRO A 173 3.88 18.92 23.79
C PRO A 173 3.86 18.07 25.07
N THR A 174 5.06 17.80 25.60
CA THR A 174 5.40 16.79 26.62
C THR A 174 4.53 16.82 27.89
N ALA A 175 4.07 18.01 28.30
CA ALA A 175 3.24 18.20 29.50
C ALA A 175 1.80 17.68 29.35
N LEU A 176 1.23 17.76 28.13
CA LEU A 176 -0.12 17.26 27.85
C LEU A 176 -0.13 15.75 27.71
N LEU A 177 0.94 15.16 27.15
CA LEU A 177 1.12 13.71 27.02
C LEU A 177 1.05 12.98 28.36
N ALA A 178 1.74 13.47 29.38
CA ALA A 178 1.77 12.82 30.70
C ALA A 178 0.38 12.82 31.38
N THR A 179 -0.37 13.91 31.22
CA THR A 179 -1.69 14.08 31.87
C THR A 179 -2.78 13.29 31.13
N HIS A 180 -2.72 13.25 29.79
CA HIS A 180 -3.63 12.45 28.96
C HIS A 180 -3.37 10.94 29.08
N CYS A 181 -2.12 10.54 29.22
CA CYS A 181 -1.75 9.15 29.45
C CYS A 181 -2.28 8.65 30.81
N TRP A 182 -2.14 9.46 31.86
CA TRP A 182 -2.54 9.06 33.21
C TRP A 182 -4.07 8.90 33.38
N SER A 183 -4.88 9.71 32.71
CA SER A 183 -6.35 9.58 32.76
C SER A 183 -6.86 8.35 32.01
N ARG A 184 -6.13 7.88 30.98
CA ARG A 184 -6.47 6.69 30.18
C ARG A 184 -5.93 5.37 30.73
N CYS A 185 -4.97 5.39 31.65
CA CYS A 185 -4.51 4.18 32.31
C CYS A 185 -5.60 3.58 33.24
N PRO A 186 -5.74 2.24 33.28
CA PRO A 186 -6.69 1.58 34.17
C PRO A 186 -6.40 1.90 35.64
N ALA A 187 -7.45 2.11 36.43
CA ALA A 187 -7.35 2.62 37.81
C ALA A 187 -6.44 1.79 38.72
N LYS A 188 -6.35 0.47 38.48
CA LYS A 188 -5.49 -0.46 39.23
C LYS A 188 -3.99 -0.15 39.14
N VAL A 189 -3.56 0.63 38.14
CA VAL A 189 -2.15 0.94 37.87
C VAL A 189 -1.78 2.38 38.28
N ARG A 190 -2.76 3.19 38.70
CA ARG A 190 -2.52 4.57 39.16
C ARG A 190 -2.13 4.58 40.63
N SER A 191 -0.90 4.97 40.94
CA SER A 191 -0.49 5.32 42.31
C SER A 191 -0.41 6.83 42.52
N LYS A 192 -0.63 7.24 43.76
CA LYS A 192 -0.33 8.59 44.24
C LYS A 192 0.64 8.48 45.40
N ASP A 193 1.61 9.39 45.43
CA ASP A 193 2.52 9.53 46.56
C ASP A 193 1.78 10.03 47.81
N PRO A 194 2.38 9.92 49.02
CA PRO A 194 1.78 10.41 50.26
C PRO A 194 1.36 11.88 50.22
N LYS A 195 1.96 12.68 49.32
CA LYS A 195 1.63 14.09 49.06
C LYS A 195 0.55 14.29 47.98
N GLY A 196 -0.17 13.24 47.59
CA GLY A 196 -1.24 13.28 46.58
C GLY A 196 -0.80 13.46 45.13
N ARG A 197 0.51 13.50 44.86
CA ARG A 197 1.08 13.65 43.52
C ARG A 197 1.03 12.32 42.75
N ARG A 198 0.76 12.39 41.44
CA ARG A 198 0.76 11.23 40.55
C ARG A 198 2.14 10.59 40.56
N SER A 199 2.24 9.31 40.91
CA SER A 199 3.49 8.57 40.89
C SER A 199 3.30 7.22 40.22
N TRP A 200 4.37 6.73 39.60
CA TRP A 200 4.41 5.38 39.04
C TRP A 200 4.91 4.40 40.12
N PRO A 201 4.41 3.15 40.15
CA PRO A 201 4.81 2.20 41.17
C PRO A 201 6.34 1.95 41.12
N ARG A 202 7.02 2.12 42.27
CA ARG A 202 8.48 2.03 42.40
C ARG A 202 9.10 0.73 41.89
N LYS A 203 8.31 -0.35 41.78
CA LYS A 203 8.75 -1.63 41.20
C LYS A 203 9.12 -1.53 39.70
N TRP A 204 8.84 -0.40 39.06
CA TRP A 204 9.10 -0.12 37.64
C TRP A 204 10.14 1.00 37.42
N ALA A 205 10.72 1.56 38.50
CA ALA A 205 11.72 2.61 38.42
C ALA A 205 13.17 2.09 38.29
N ALA A 206 13.36 0.77 38.29
CA ALA A 206 14.67 0.15 38.11
C ALA A 206 14.83 -0.32 36.66
N SER A 207 15.13 0.63 35.77
CA SER A 207 15.94 0.33 34.59
C SER A 207 17.06 1.37 34.62
N PRO A 208 18.28 1.00 35.05
CA PRO A 208 19.40 1.91 34.94
C PRO A 208 19.65 2.15 33.45
N ALA A 209 19.57 3.41 33.06
CA ALA A 209 20.08 3.86 31.79
C ALA A 209 21.60 3.63 31.77
N THR A 210 22.03 2.75 30.90
CA THR A 210 23.35 2.75 30.23
C THR A 210 23.11 2.41 28.79
#